data_AF-A0A7V7FYV5-F1
#
_entry.id   AF-A0A7V7FYV5-F1
#
_cell.length_a   1.000
_cell.length_b   1.000
_cell.length_c   1.000
_cell.angle_alpha   90.00
_cell.angle_beta   90.00
_cell.angle_gamma   90.00
#
_symmetry.space_group_name_H-M   'P 1'
#
loop_
_entity.id
_entity.type
_entity.pdbx_description
1 polymer ?
#
loop_
_entity_poly.entity_id
_entity_poly.type
_entity_poly.pdbx_seq_one_letter_code
_entity_poly.pdbx_strand_id
1 'polypeptide(L)' 'MNDTPWWLESGPETCQFCLCTFHYEAGYHCIYCDRPICPACVAERVEGRETVCPECHEEDR' A
#
# COMPACT_ATOMS: atom_id res chain seq x y z
N MET A 1 26.02 -4.88 0.94
CA MET A 1 24.91 -5.50 1.67
C MET A 1 23.70 -4.64 1.40
N ASN A 2 22.63 -5.20 0.84
CA ASN A 2 21.41 -4.45 0.61
C ASN A 2 20.80 -4.20 2.00
N ASP A 3 20.81 -2.96 2.47
CA ASP A 3 20.26 -2.56 3.78
C ASP A 3 18.73 -2.35 3.71
N THR A 4 18.09 -2.90 2.68
CA THR A 4 16.66 -2.75 2.47
C THR A 4 15.94 -3.44 3.63
N PRO A 5 15.08 -2.73 4.38
CA PRO A 5 14.28 -3.35 5.42
C PRO A 5 13.47 -4.53 4.87
N TRP A 6 13.32 -5.60 5.65
CA TRP A 6 12.60 -6.80 5.23
C TRP A 6 11.17 -6.50 4.73
N TRP A 7 10.50 -5.48 5.27
CA TRP A 7 9.15 -5.07 4.85
C TRP A 7 9.10 -4.38 3.47
N LEU A 8 10.26 -4.03 2.91
CA LEU A 8 10.41 -3.53 1.53
C LEU A 8 10.98 -4.59 0.58
N GLU A 9 11.24 -5.81 1.07
CA GLU A 9 11.61 -6.94 0.21
C GLU A 9 10.39 -7.51 -0.54
N SER A 10 10.66 -8.20 -1.65
CA SER A 10 9.62 -8.83 -2.48
C SER A 10 9.01 -10.04 -1.77
N GLY A 11 7.73 -9.94 -1.39
CA GLY A 11 6.95 -11.03 -0.83
C GLY A 11 6.01 -11.71 -1.84
N PRO A 12 5.06 -12.55 -1.38
CA PRO A 12 4.15 -13.31 -2.24
C PRO A 12 2.96 -12.50 -2.76
N GLU A 13 2.62 -11.37 -2.13
CA GLU A 13 1.47 -10.55 -2.53
C GLU A 13 1.83 -9.62 -3.66
N THR A 14 0.88 -9.33 -4.56
CA THR A 14 1.07 -8.41 -5.69
C THR A 14 0.24 -7.15 -5.50
N CYS A 15 0.88 -5.98 -5.53
CA CYS A 15 0.19 -4.71 -5.49
C CYS A 15 -0.51 -4.45 -6.83
N GLN A 16 -1.82 -4.24 -6.82
CA GLN A 16 -2.58 -4.00 -8.06
C GLN A 16 -2.31 -2.62 -8.68
N PHE A 17 -1.64 -1.72 -7.95
CA PHE A 17 -1.38 -0.34 -8.38
C PHE A 17 -0.01 -0.19 -9.04
N CYS A 18 1.07 -0.70 -8.42
CA CYS A 18 2.43 -0.64 -8.98
C CYS A 18 2.93 -1.95 -9.57
N LEU A 19 2.18 -3.05 -9.43
CA LEU A 19 2.53 -4.40 -9.87
C LEU A 19 3.79 -5.00 -9.20
N CYS A 20 4.40 -4.30 -8.24
CA CYS A 20 5.46 -4.85 -7.41
C CYS A 20 4.89 -5.81 -6.36
N THR A 21 5.73 -6.77 -5.93
CA THR A 21 5.35 -7.71 -4.88
C THR A 21 5.80 -7.24 -3.50
N PHE A 22 5.08 -7.66 -2.46
CA PHE A 22 5.32 -7.26 -1.07
C PHE A 22 4.91 -8.38 -0.09
N HIS A 23 5.38 -8.28 1.16
CA HIS A 23 4.98 -9.21 2.22
C HIS A 23 3.59 -8.87 2.75
N TYR A 24 2.72 -9.87 2.89
CA TYR A 24 1.36 -9.69 3.41
C TYR A 24 1.34 -8.95 4.75
N GLU A 25 2.30 -9.25 5.64
CA GLU A 25 2.43 -8.62 6.95
C GLU A 25 2.80 -7.13 6.91
N ALA A 26 3.38 -6.68 5.79
CA ALA A 26 3.68 -5.27 5.54
C ALA A 26 2.55 -4.59 4.73
N GLY A 27 1.55 -5.34 4.27
CA GLY A 27 0.45 -4.84 3.46
C GLY A 27 -0.53 -3.96 4.21
N TYR A 28 -1.13 -3.02 3.48
CA TYR A 28 -2.27 -2.23 3.92
C TYR A 28 -3.51 -2.60 3.11
N HIS A 29 -4.70 -2.28 3.63
CA HIS A 29 -5.96 -2.40 2.89
C HIS A 29 -6.61 -1.02 2.81
N CYS A 30 -7.15 -0.68 1.63
CA CYS A 30 -7.90 0.56 1.45
C CYS A 30 -9.19 0.53 2.27
N ILE A 31 -9.45 1.54 3.10
CA ILE A 31 -10.69 1.59 3.90
C ILE A 31 -11.97 1.68 3.04
N TYR A 32 -11.89 2.13 1.79
CA TYR A 32 -13.06 2.33 0.93
C TYR A 32 -13.34 1.16 -0.03
N CYS A 33 -12.31 0.54 -0.60
CA CYS A 33 -12.48 -0.52 -1.60
C CYS A 33 -11.88 -1.87 -1.17
N ASP A 34 -11.28 -1.95 0.02
CA ASP A 34 -10.72 -3.16 0.62
C ASP A 34 -9.64 -3.87 -0.23
N ARG A 35 -9.11 -3.20 -1.26
CA ARG A 35 -8.01 -3.74 -2.07
C ARG A 35 -6.69 -3.70 -1.29
N PRO A 36 -5.83 -4.73 -1.44
CA PRO A 36 -4.51 -4.73 -0.83
C PRO A 36 -3.58 -3.70 -1.49
N ILE A 37 -2.78 -3.02 -0.67
CA ILE A 37 -1.86 -1.94 -1.05
C ILE A 37 -0.49 -2.22 -0.44
N CYS A 38 0.58 -2.11 -1.23
CA CYS A 38 1.93 -2.24 -0.69
C CYS A 38 2.36 -1.00 0.13
N PRO A 39 3.39 -1.13 1.00
CA PRO A 39 3.95 -0.01 1.76
C PRO A 39 4.39 1.20 0.94
N ALA A 40 4.64 1.03 -0.36
CA ALA A 40 5.08 2.11 -1.25
C ALA A 40 3.93 2.85 -1.93
N CYS A 41 2.75 2.22 -2.07
CA CYS A 41 1.60 2.80 -2.75
C CYS A 41 0.53 3.30 -1.78
N VAL A 42 0.64 2.96 -0.50
CA VAL A 42 -0.31 3.41 0.51
C VAL A 42 -0.27 4.93 0.64
N ALA A 43 -1.44 5.55 0.65
CA ALA A 43 -1.61 6.98 0.89
C ALA A 43 -2.40 7.19 2.19
N GLU A 44 -2.12 8.30 2.88
CA GLU A 44 -2.82 8.69 4.11
C GLU A 44 -3.62 9.96 3.88
N ARG A 45 -4.91 9.93 4.19
CA ARG A 45 -5.72 11.16 4.27
C ARG A 45 -5.52 11.81 5.65
N VAL A 46 -4.96 13.01 5.66
CA VAL A 46 -4.59 13.73 6.90
C VAL A 46 -5.80 14.00 7.80
N GLU A 47 -6.97 14.26 7.21
CA GLU A 47 -8.18 14.67 7.93
C GLU A 47 -8.74 13.55 8.83
N GLY A 48 -8.50 12.27 8.47
CA GLY A 48 -9.00 11.11 9.20
C GLY A 48 -7.93 10.10 9.64
N ARG A 49 -6.65 10.30 9.29
CA ARG A 49 -5.60 9.26 9.36
C ARG A 49 -6.03 7.96 8.69
N GLU A 50 -6.76 8.08 7.59
CA GLU A 50 -7.28 6.94 6.86
C GLU A 50 -6.23 6.44 5.89
N THR A 51 -6.02 5.13 5.92
CA THR A 51 -5.21 4.44 4.92
C THR A 51 -6.06 4.16 3.67
N VAL A 52 -5.61 4.69 2.54
CA VAL A 52 -6.34 4.64 1.27
C VAL A 52 -5.41 4.22 0.14
N CYS A 53 -5.98 3.67 -0.93
CA CYS A 53 -5.24 3.40 -2.16
C CYS A 53 -5.09 4.68 -3.00
N PRO A 54 -4.17 4.71 -3.99
CA PRO A 54 -3.96 5.86 -4.86
C PRO A 54 -5.23 6.32 -5.58
N GLU A 55 -6.02 5.38 -6.12
CA GLU A 55 -7.26 5.71 -6.84
C GLU A 55 -8.28 6.41 -5.94
N CYS A 56 -8.60 5.82 -4.78
CA CYS A 56 -9.54 6.45 -3.84
C CYS A 56 -8.97 7.74 -3.24
N HIS A 57 -7.65 7.91 -3.18
CA HIS A 57 -7.04 9.17 -2.76
C HIS A 57 -7.25 10.28 -3.81
N GLU A 58 -7.23 9.96 -5.11
CA GLU A 58 -7.46 10.92 -6.19
C GLU A 58 -8.93 11.31 -6.35
N GLU A 59 -9.88 10.40 -6.11
CA GLU A 59 -11.32 10.65 -6.24
C GLU A 59 -11.89 11.70 -5.26
N ASP A 60 -11.17 12.02 -4.19
CA ASP A 60 -11.60 13.00 -3.16
C ASP A 60 -11.22 14.46 -3.47
N ARG A 61 -10.46 14.70 -4.55
CA ARG A 61 -9.86 16.01 -4.85
C ARG A 61 -10.63 16.80 -5.90
#